data_AF-A0AAD8FBJ2-F1
#
_entry.id   AF-A0AAD8FBJ2-F1
#
_cell.length_a   1.000
_cell.length_b   1.000
_cell.length_c   1.000
_cell.angle_alpha   90.00
_cell.angle_beta   90.00
_cell.angle_gamma   90.00
#
_symmetry.space_group_name_H-M   'P 1'
#
loop_
_entity.id
_entity.type
_entity.pdbx_description
1 polymer ?
#
loop_
_entity_poly.entity_id
_entity_poly.type
_entity_poly.pdbx_seq_one_letter_code
_entity_poly.pdbx_strand_id
1 'polypeptide(L)'
;MSIIDRSYFSATCSPHLYTYLNGLLIGRKDKRGLNANKLQGIGHSDVLNLAFFVSYALWDRSEYCQEILPLSKVYELRWNKDTMPGLENSQAPRGAIPDSNDSIAKRKPQDLTANGIFRWIDFNKGRLPLLAIKSLLVMLCDDPMRPNSLGE
;
A
#
# COMPACT_ATOMS: atom_id res chain seq x y z
N MET A 1 24.92 1.80 29.39
CA MET A 1 23.66 2.43 29.85
C MET A 1 22.56 1.37 29.86
N SER A 2 22.14 0.90 31.04
CA SER A 2 20.91 0.10 31.21
C SER A 2 19.90 0.94 31.99
N ILE A 3 19.23 1.85 31.29
CA ILE A 3 18.21 2.73 31.90
C ILE A 3 16.90 1.94 32.15
N ILE A 4 16.71 0.81 31.46
CA ILE A 4 15.52 -0.04 31.51
C ILE A 4 15.88 -1.48 31.14
N ASP A 5 15.35 -2.46 31.87
CA ASP A 5 15.60 -3.90 31.67
C ASP A 5 14.91 -4.47 30.42
N ARG A 6 13.85 -3.79 29.94
CA ARG A 6 13.12 -4.17 28.73
C ARG A 6 12.70 -2.93 27.95
N SER A 7 12.98 -2.93 26.66
CA SER A 7 12.62 -1.80 25.79
C SER A 7 11.16 -1.90 25.33
N TYR A 8 10.38 -0.85 25.59
CA TYR A 8 9.03 -0.67 25.06
C TYR A 8 8.98 -0.59 23.53
N PHE A 9 10.10 -0.28 22.88
CA PHE A 9 10.23 -0.21 21.42
C PHE A 9 10.64 -1.54 20.78
N SER A 10 10.74 -2.61 21.56
CA SER A 10 11.09 -3.93 21.04
C SER A 10 9.94 -4.53 20.21
N ALA A 11 10.30 -5.37 19.23
CA ALA A 11 9.33 -6.08 18.39
C ALA A 11 8.36 -6.94 19.22
N THR A 12 8.81 -7.48 20.35
CA THR A 12 7.99 -8.30 21.25
C THR A 12 7.02 -7.48 22.11
N CYS A 13 7.33 -6.20 22.38
CA CYS A 13 6.40 -5.28 23.05
C CYS A 13 5.34 -4.71 22.11
N SER A 14 5.64 -4.58 20.81
CA SER A 14 4.71 -4.07 19.79
C SER A 14 4.57 -5.02 18.59
N PRO A 15 4.10 -6.26 18.81
CA PRO A 15 4.16 -7.30 17.80
C PRO A 15 3.28 -7.04 16.57
N HIS A 16 2.07 -6.52 16.75
CA HIS A 16 1.17 -6.21 15.64
C HIS A 16 1.74 -5.11 14.75
N LEU A 17 2.30 -4.05 15.35
CA LEU A 17 2.96 -2.98 14.59
C LEU A 17 4.20 -3.51 13.86
N TYR A 18 5.00 -4.34 14.52
CA TYR A 18 6.15 -4.99 13.88
C TYR A 18 5.72 -5.85 12.67
N THR A 19 4.70 -6.70 12.82
CA THR A 19 4.15 -7.51 11.72
C THR A 19 3.59 -6.63 10.60
N TYR A 20 2.86 -5.57 10.93
CA TYR A 20 2.29 -4.65 9.94
C TYR A 20 3.37 -3.98 9.10
N LEU A 21 4.39 -3.40 9.75
CA LEU A 21 5.47 -2.70 9.04
C LEU A 21 6.28 -3.65 8.15
N ASN A 22 6.60 -4.86 8.63
CA ASN A 22 7.31 -5.83 7.79
C ASN A 22 6.42 -6.40 6.68
N GLY A 23 5.11 -6.54 6.91
CA GLY A 23 4.14 -6.88 5.86
C GLY A 23 4.09 -5.82 4.75
N LEU A 24 4.18 -4.53 5.12
CA LEU A 24 4.26 -3.44 4.13
C LEU A 24 5.52 -3.57 3.27
N LEU A 25 6.66 -3.86 3.90
CA LEU A 25 7.94 -4.10 3.25
C LEU A 25 7.90 -5.30 2.30
N ILE A 26 7.30 -6.42 2.70
CA ILE A 26 7.07 -7.58 1.83
C ILE A 26 6.28 -7.16 0.60
N GLY A 27 5.18 -6.43 0.80
CA GLY A 27 4.36 -5.87 -0.27
C GLY A 27 5.07 -4.81 -1.14
N ARG A 28 6.33 -4.49 -0.88
CA ARG A 28 7.21 -3.64 -1.71
C ARG A 28 8.46 -4.37 -2.21
N LYS A 29 8.49 -5.71 -2.14
CA LYS A 29 9.64 -6.56 -2.48
C LYS A 29 10.91 -6.26 -1.67
N ASP A 30 10.76 -5.80 -0.43
CA ASP A 30 11.91 -5.56 0.44
C ASP A 30 12.33 -6.85 1.17
N LYS A 31 13.57 -7.27 0.93
CA LYS A 31 14.18 -8.48 1.51
C LYS A 31 14.24 -8.47 3.04
N ARG A 32 14.28 -7.27 3.65
CA ARG A 32 14.25 -7.10 5.11
C ARG A 32 12.91 -7.55 5.68
N GLY A 33 11.82 -7.14 5.05
CA GLY A 33 10.47 -7.55 5.46
C GLY A 33 10.27 -9.05 5.25
N LEU A 34 10.69 -9.55 4.09
CA LEU A 34 10.59 -10.97 3.72
C LEU A 34 11.26 -11.91 4.72
N ASN A 35 12.40 -11.49 5.26
CA ASN A 35 13.22 -12.28 6.18
C ASN A 35 13.13 -11.82 7.64
N ALA A 36 12.14 -10.98 7.96
CA ALA A 36 11.83 -10.60 9.33
C ALA A 36 11.24 -11.80 10.09
N ASN A 37 11.59 -11.96 11.37
CA ASN A 37 11.15 -13.10 12.17
C ASN A 37 9.63 -13.05 12.41
N LYS A 38 8.97 -14.20 12.25
CA LYS A 38 7.59 -14.42 12.65
C LYS A 38 7.54 -14.60 14.17
N LEU A 39 7.01 -13.60 14.87
CA LEU A 39 6.87 -13.61 16.33
C LEU A 39 5.75 -14.58 16.73
N GLN A 40 5.99 -15.52 17.64
CA GLN A 40 4.93 -16.47 18.02
C GLN A 40 3.82 -15.83 18.86
N GLY A 41 2.61 -16.42 18.81
CA GLY A 41 1.47 -16.05 19.66
C GLY A 41 0.69 -14.81 19.20
N ILE A 42 0.84 -14.40 17.94
CA ILE A 42 0.17 -13.22 17.37
C ILE A 42 -0.70 -13.64 16.18
N GLY A 43 -1.88 -13.04 16.04
CA GLY A 43 -2.74 -13.21 14.88
C GLY A 43 -2.17 -12.49 13.66
N HIS A 44 -1.15 -13.06 13.01
CA HIS A 44 -0.47 -12.42 11.88
C HIS A 44 -1.37 -12.24 10.66
N SER A 45 -2.32 -13.15 10.44
CA SER A 45 -3.11 -13.20 9.21
C SER A 45 -3.86 -11.90 8.94
N ASP A 46 -4.55 -11.35 9.94
CA ASP A 46 -5.33 -10.12 9.78
C ASP A 46 -4.44 -8.90 9.57
N VAL A 47 -3.32 -8.85 10.31
CA VAL A 47 -2.34 -7.75 10.23
C VAL A 47 -1.63 -7.74 8.89
N LEU A 48 -1.20 -8.92 8.41
CA LEU A 48 -0.58 -9.07 7.10
C LEU A 48 -1.57 -8.79 5.98
N ASN A 49 -2.82 -9.24 6.11
CA ASN A 49 -3.88 -8.93 5.16
C ASN A 49 -4.09 -7.42 5.01
N LEU A 50 -4.18 -6.69 6.13
CA LEU A 50 -4.24 -5.22 6.12
C LEU A 50 -2.99 -4.61 5.45
N ALA A 51 -1.80 -5.09 5.81
CA ALA A 51 -0.56 -4.59 5.22
C ALA A 51 -0.52 -4.80 3.69
N PHE A 52 -0.98 -5.95 3.20
CA PHE A 52 -1.03 -6.24 1.78
C PHE A 52 -2.08 -5.43 1.04
N PHE A 53 -3.23 -5.14 1.66
CA PHE A 53 -4.20 -4.21 1.10
C PHE A 53 -3.57 -2.83 0.87
N VAL A 54 -2.88 -2.31 1.88
CA VAL A 54 -2.22 -1.00 1.82
C VAL A 54 -1.08 -1.01 0.79
N SER A 55 -0.17 -1.99 0.86
CA SER A 55 0.94 -2.08 -0.09
C SER A 55 0.46 -2.24 -1.53
N TYR A 56 -0.58 -3.04 -1.77
CA TYR A 56 -1.14 -3.23 -3.10
C TYR A 56 -1.87 -1.99 -3.62
N ALA A 57 -2.58 -1.26 -2.76
CA ALA A 57 -3.20 0.02 -3.12
C ALA A 57 -2.14 1.04 -3.58
N LEU A 58 -0.99 1.06 -2.92
CA LEU A 58 0.14 1.94 -3.22
C LEU A 58 1.04 1.42 -4.35
N TRP A 59 0.92 0.14 -4.71
CA TRP A 59 1.73 -0.48 -5.75
C TRP A 59 1.49 0.21 -7.10
N ASP A 60 2.55 0.65 -7.77
CA ASP A 60 2.52 1.32 -9.08
C ASP A 60 1.76 2.67 -9.09
N ARG A 61 1.57 3.25 -7.91
CA ARG A 61 1.07 4.62 -7.71
C ARG A 61 2.24 5.50 -7.30
N SER A 62 2.96 6.03 -8.29
CA SER A 62 3.86 7.17 -8.08
C SER A 62 3.00 8.42 -7.95
N GLU A 63 3.17 9.20 -6.89
CA GLU A 63 2.76 10.60 -6.90
C GLU A 63 3.69 11.33 -7.88
N TYR A 64 3.29 11.37 -9.16
CA TYR A 64 3.95 12.23 -10.13
C TYR A 64 3.53 13.67 -9.86
N CYS A 65 4.16 14.28 -8.87
CA CYS A 65 4.15 15.73 -8.73
C CYS A 65 5.07 16.31 -9.81
N GLN A 66 4.58 17.28 -10.56
CA GLN A 66 5.43 18.00 -11.52
C GLN A 66 6.42 18.88 -10.72
N GLU A 67 7.57 18.32 -10.37
CA GLU A 67 8.59 19.01 -9.55
C GLU A 67 9.39 20.05 -10.34
N ILE A 68 9.36 19.98 -11.67
CA ILE A 68 10.05 20.92 -12.56
C ILE A 68 9.02 21.68 -13.39
N LEU A 69 8.81 22.95 -13.04
CA LEU A 69 8.09 23.92 -13.85
C LEU A 69 9.12 24.80 -14.58
N PRO A 70 9.02 24.97 -15.91
CA PRO A 70 9.76 26.00 -16.62
C PRO A 70 9.47 27.37 -15.98
N LEU A 71 10.47 28.25 -15.89
CA LEU A 71 10.33 29.56 -15.24
C LEU A 71 9.12 30.34 -15.80
N SER A 72 8.80 30.20 -17.08
CA SER A 72 7.63 30.79 -17.75
C SER A 72 6.29 30.35 -17.13
N LYS A 73 6.16 29.08 -16.71
CA LYS A 73 4.94 28.56 -16.05
C LYS A 73 4.82 28.96 -14.59
N VAL A 74 5.94 29.28 -13.92
CA VAL A 74 5.92 29.80 -12.53
C VAL A 74 5.24 31.16 -12.46
N TYR A 75 5.40 32.00 -13.49
CA TYR A 75 4.73 33.30 -13.57
C TYR A 75 3.23 33.19 -13.89
N GLU A 76 2.82 32.24 -14.73
CA GLU A 76 1.40 31.97 -15.04
C GLU A 76 0.63 31.47 -13.80
N LEU A 77 1.23 30.58 -13.00
CA LEU A 77 0.63 30.04 -11.78
C LEU A 77 0.55 31.06 -10.64
N ARG A 78 1.44 32.07 -10.59
CA ARG A 78 1.33 33.17 -9.60
C ARG A 78 0.25 34.19 -9.97
N TRP A 79 -0.09 34.33 -11.25
CA TRP A 79 -1.07 35.30 -11.73
C TRP A 79 -2.51 34.77 -11.70
N ASN A 80 -2.69 33.47 -11.89
CA ASN A 80 -4.00 32.82 -11.80
C ASN A 80 -4.27 32.27 -10.39
N LYS A 81 -4.51 33.17 -9.43
CA LYS A 81 -5.05 32.79 -8.10
C LYS A 81 -6.53 32.37 -8.14
N ASP A 82 -7.22 32.53 -9.28
CA ASP A 82 -8.66 32.29 -9.39
C ASP A 82 -9.05 31.18 -10.40
N THR A 83 -8.10 30.48 -11.02
CA THR A 83 -8.40 29.38 -11.96
C THR A 83 -7.66 28.09 -11.63
N MET A 84 -8.17 27.37 -10.62
CA MET A 84 -8.17 25.90 -10.69
C MET A 84 -9.52 25.32 -10.21
N PRO A 85 -10.61 25.46 -10.99
CA PRO A 85 -11.74 24.56 -10.88
C PRO A 85 -11.48 23.32 -11.75
N GLY A 86 -11.67 22.13 -11.19
CA GLY A 86 -11.96 20.92 -11.96
C GLY A 86 -10.77 20.25 -12.64
N LEU A 87 -10.11 19.35 -11.91
CA LEU A 87 -9.49 18.16 -12.49
C LEU A 87 -10.21 16.91 -11.98
N GLU A 88 -11.55 16.97 -12.03
CA GLU A 88 -12.39 15.77 -12.03
C GLU A 88 -12.58 15.34 -13.49
N ASN A 89 -12.38 14.05 -13.76
CA ASN A 89 -12.44 13.37 -15.06
C ASN A 89 -11.15 13.30 -15.88
N SER A 90 -10.08 12.73 -15.32
CA SER A 90 -9.20 11.89 -16.13
C SER A 90 -9.87 10.54 -16.38
N GLN A 91 -10.86 10.55 -17.28
CA GLN A 91 -11.37 9.33 -17.92
C GLN A 91 -10.18 8.60 -18.54
N ALA A 92 -10.05 7.31 -18.21
CA ALA A 92 -9.16 6.40 -18.94
C ALA A 92 -9.38 6.56 -20.45
N PRO A 93 -8.30 6.49 -21.28
CA PRO A 93 -8.41 6.66 -22.72
C PRO A 93 -9.50 5.75 -23.30
N ARG A 94 -10.25 6.28 -24.27
CA ARG A 94 -11.50 5.77 -24.89
C ARG A 94 -11.39 4.38 -25.53
N GLY A 95 -11.11 3.38 -24.71
CA GLY A 95 -11.22 1.95 -24.96
C GLY A 95 -11.75 1.19 -23.74
N ALA A 96 -12.12 1.89 -22.67
CA ALA A 96 -12.79 1.28 -21.53
C ALA A 96 -14.25 0.98 -21.91
N ILE A 97 -14.54 -0.29 -22.11
CA ILE A 97 -15.89 -0.85 -22.19
C ILE A 97 -16.69 -0.31 -20.99
N PRO A 98 -17.96 0.12 -21.17
CA PRO A 98 -18.80 0.56 -20.07
C PRO A 98 -19.14 -0.67 -19.22
N ASP A 99 -18.26 -0.97 -18.27
CA ASP A 99 -18.42 -2.18 -17.50
C ASP A 99 -19.47 -1.98 -16.41
N SER A 100 -20.47 -2.85 -16.44
CA SER A 100 -21.36 -3.23 -15.34
C SER A 100 -20.72 -3.11 -13.94
N ASN A 101 -21.54 -2.87 -12.91
CA ASN A 101 -21.15 -2.69 -11.50
C ASN A 101 -20.16 -3.74 -10.93
N ASP A 102 -19.99 -4.89 -11.59
CA ASP A 102 -18.98 -5.92 -11.30
C ASP A 102 -17.52 -5.50 -11.57
N SER A 103 -17.26 -4.39 -12.27
CA SER A 103 -15.89 -3.95 -12.61
C SER A 103 -15.20 -3.12 -11.52
N ILE A 104 -15.96 -2.50 -10.63
CA ILE A 104 -15.42 -1.66 -9.55
C ILE A 104 -14.66 -2.53 -8.54
N ALA A 105 -15.13 -3.77 -8.33
CA ALA A 105 -14.52 -4.77 -7.45
C ALA A 105 -13.08 -5.18 -7.83
N LYS A 106 -12.69 -4.93 -9.08
CA LYS A 106 -11.37 -5.31 -9.61
C LYS A 106 -10.38 -4.15 -9.63
N ARG A 107 -10.80 -2.92 -9.32
CA ARG A 107 -9.96 -1.73 -9.42
C ARG A 107 -9.36 -1.38 -8.05
N LYS A 108 -8.08 -1.01 -8.04
CA LYS A 108 -7.39 -0.41 -6.89
C LYS A 108 -8.13 0.86 -6.44
N PRO A 109 -8.03 1.27 -5.17
CA PRO A 109 -8.65 2.51 -4.72
C PRO A 109 -8.07 3.68 -5.51
N GLN A 110 -8.93 4.63 -5.90
CA GLN A 110 -8.50 5.88 -6.54
C GLN A 110 -8.06 6.90 -5.49
N ASP A 111 -8.80 6.96 -4.38
CA ASP A 111 -8.48 7.73 -3.19
C ASP A 111 -7.49 6.92 -2.31
N LEU A 112 -6.26 7.41 -2.19
CA LEU A 112 -5.20 6.78 -1.40
C LEU A 112 -5.18 7.23 0.07
N THR A 113 -6.15 8.04 0.51
CA THR A 113 -6.31 8.37 1.93
C THR A 113 -6.68 7.12 2.73
N ALA A 114 -6.47 7.17 4.05
CA ALA A 114 -6.85 6.09 4.95
C ALA A 114 -8.33 5.70 4.81
N ASN A 115 -9.21 6.69 4.60
CA ASN A 115 -10.64 6.46 4.39
C ASN A 115 -10.93 5.78 3.05
N GLY A 116 -10.25 6.18 1.97
CA GLY A 116 -10.38 5.56 0.66
C GLY A 116 -9.96 4.08 0.68
N ILE A 117 -8.82 3.79 1.31
CA ILE A 117 -8.33 2.41 1.50
C ILE A 117 -9.30 1.61 2.39
N PHE A 118 -9.77 2.18 3.49
CA PHE A 118 -10.71 1.50 4.39
C PHE A 118 -12.02 1.11 3.67
N ARG A 119 -12.63 2.03 2.92
CA ARG A 119 -13.83 1.73 2.12
C ARG A 119 -13.58 0.63 1.10
N TRP A 120 -12.40 0.59 0.52
CA TRP A 120 -12.03 -0.46 -0.43
C TRP A 120 -11.84 -1.83 0.25
N ILE A 121 -11.26 -1.87 1.45
CA ILE A 121 -11.19 -3.09 2.26
C ILE A 121 -12.60 -3.59 2.60
N ASP A 122 -13.49 -2.69 3.03
CA ASP A 122 -14.87 -3.01 3.38
C ASP A 122 -15.66 -3.52 2.17
N PHE A 123 -15.51 -2.88 1.01
CA PHE A 123 -16.09 -3.33 -0.25
C PHE A 123 -15.67 -4.76 -0.60
N ASN A 124 -14.41 -5.12 -0.34
CA ASN A 124 -13.89 -6.47 -0.53
C ASN A 124 -14.18 -7.42 0.65
N LYS A 125 -15.00 -7.00 1.62
CA LYS A 125 -15.36 -7.75 2.84
C LYS A 125 -14.12 -8.23 3.61
N GLY A 126 -13.07 -7.40 3.62
CA GLY A 126 -11.80 -7.71 4.26
C GLY A 126 -10.96 -8.78 3.56
N ARG A 127 -11.29 -9.22 2.35
CA ARG A 127 -10.55 -10.26 1.63
C ARG A 127 -9.73 -9.66 0.49
N LEU A 128 -8.43 -9.99 0.42
CA LEU A 128 -7.59 -9.51 -0.66
C LEU A 128 -8.16 -9.88 -2.04
N PRO A 129 -8.22 -8.93 -2.99
CA PRO A 129 -8.60 -9.24 -4.36
C PRO A 129 -7.66 -10.27 -4.97
N LEU A 130 -8.17 -11.11 -5.87
CA LEU A 130 -7.39 -12.16 -6.53
C LEU A 130 -6.13 -11.61 -7.24
N LEU A 131 -6.23 -10.40 -7.81
CA LEU A 131 -5.09 -9.75 -8.47
C LEU A 131 -3.99 -9.39 -7.46
N ALA A 132 -4.36 -8.95 -6.24
CA ALA A 132 -3.41 -8.64 -5.18
C ALA A 132 -2.70 -9.91 -4.69
N ILE A 133 -3.44 -11.01 -4.52
CA ILE A 133 -2.87 -12.32 -4.16
C ILE A 133 -1.88 -12.79 -5.22
N LYS A 134 -2.25 -12.73 -6.51
CA LYS A 134 -1.36 -13.10 -7.61
C LYS A 134 -0.09 -12.25 -7.62
N SER A 135 -0.22 -10.93 -7.47
CA SER A 135 0.93 -10.04 -7.39
C SER A 135 1.84 -10.43 -6.24
N LEU A 136 1.30 -10.69 -5.04
CA LEU A 136 2.06 -11.12 -3.87
C LEU A 136 2.81 -12.42 -4.10
N LEU A 137 2.15 -13.46 -4.62
CA LEU A 137 2.79 -14.75 -4.88
C LEU A 137 3.97 -14.62 -5.84
N VAL A 138 3.83 -13.82 -6.90
CA VAL A 138 4.95 -13.56 -7.81
C VAL A 138 6.13 -12.92 -7.08
N MET A 139 5.88 -12.01 -6.13
CA MET A 139 6.97 -11.42 -5.34
C MET A 139 7.69 -12.42 -4.44
N LEU A 140 6.93 -13.33 -3.82
CA LEU A 140 7.45 -14.28 -2.84
C LEU A 140 8.25 -15.40 -3.51
N CYS A 141 7.89 -15.81 -4.73
CA CYS A 141 8.58 -16.90 -5.43
C CYS A 141 9.99 -16.56 -5.93
N ASP A 142 10.32 -15.26 -6.07
CA ASP A 142 11.59 -14.82 -6.67
C ASP A 142 12.76 -14.79 -5.67
N ASP A 143 12.49 -14.65 -4.38
CA ASP A 143 13.52 -14.46 -3.35
C ASP A 143 13.53 -15.60 -2.30
N PRO A 144 14.71 -16.09 -1.88
CA PRO A 144 14.80 -17.12 -0.86
C PRO A 144 14.33 -16.59 0.50
N MET A 145 13.45 -17.36 1.15
CA MET A 145 12.88 -17.07 2.46
C MET A 145 13.58 -17.88 3.55
N ARG A 146 13.88 -17.25 4.68
CA ARG A 146 14.41 -17.95 5.86
C ARG A 146 13.29 -18.71 6.59
N PRO A 147 13.60 -19.87 7.21
CA PRO A 147 12.65 -20.53 8.10
C PRO A 147 12.20 -19.61 9.24
N ASN A 148 10.93 -19.71 9.61
CA ASN A 148 10.22 -18.88 10.57
C ASN A 148 10.24 -17.37 10.24
N SER A 149 10.37 -16.99 8.98
CA SER A 149 10.18 -15.60 8.57
C SER A 149 8.71 -15.26 8.34
N LEU A 150 8.40 -13.97 8.20
CA LEU A 150 7.07 -13.51 7.77
C LEU A 150 6.80 -13.80 6.28
N GLY A 151 7.85 -14.05 5.49
CA GLY A 151 7.72 -14.49 4.10
C GLY A 151 7.19 -15.92 3.98
N GLU A 152 7.63 -16.81 4.89
CA GLU A 152 7.16 -18.20 5.00
C GLU A 152 5.71 -18.33 5.53
#